data_AF-A0A9W7YLM1-F1
#
_entry.id   AF-A0A9W7YLM1-F1
#
_cell.length_a   1.000
_cell.length_b   1.000
_cell.length_c   1.000
_cell.angle_alpha   90.00
_cell.angle_beta   90.00
_cell.angle_gamma   90.00
#
_symmetry.space_group_name_H-M   'P 1'
#
loop_
_entity.id
_entity.type
_entity.pdbx_description
1 polymer ?
#
loop_
_entity_poly.entity_id
_entity_poly.type
_entity_poly.pdbx_seq_one_letter_code
_entity_poly.pdbx_strand_id
1 'polypeptide(L)'
;MTESVAKTTDTGVQTASLTRVSGRPWKSLKKPTNRTMMAKSLRRSHEQRMQQDRDQKSLKLMEKELRDEKEAEKTALRNRIVERRKKLQEKVQREAFEAKMSERKRMRMKRKELRQRAHAKH
;
A
#
# COMPACT_ATOMS: atom_id res chain seq x y z
N MET A 1 -3.68 -28.13 -22.01
CA MET A 1 -4.84 -29.00 -21.73
C MET A 1 -6.07 -28.11 -21.68
N THR A 2 -6.85 -28.13 -22.76
CA THR A 2 -7.99 -27.24 -23.00
C THR A 2 -9.27 -28.01 -22.68
N GLU A 3 -9.86 -27.76 -21.52
CA GLU A 3 -11.16 -28.34 -21.19
C GLU A 3 -12.26 -27.37 -21.56
N SER A 4 -12.98 -27.75 -22.61
CA SER A 4 -14.22 -27.16 -23.10
C SER A 4 -15.33 -27.30 -22.05
N VAL A 5 -15.80 -26.18 -21.52
CA VAL A 5 -16.99 -26.14 -20.66
C VAL A 5 -18.22 -26.43 -21.51
N ALA A 6 -18.77 -27.63 -21.35
CA ALA A 6 -19.97 -28.10 -22.01
C ALA A 6 -21.18 -27.21 -21.65
N LYS A 7 -21.90 -26.79 -22.67
CA LYS A 7 -23.16 -26.04 -22.58
C LYS A 7 -24.27 -27.04 -22.26
N THR A 8 -24.63 -27.16 -20.98
CA THR A 8 -25.75 -28.00 -20.56
C THR A 8 -27.06 -27.35 -21.03
N THR A 9 -27.66 -27.91 -22.07
CA THR A 9 -29.06 -27.67 -22.43
C THR A 9 -29.94 -28.28 -21.34
N ASP A 10 -30.55 -27.42 -20.54
CA ASP A 10 -31.57 -27.79 -19.56
C ASP A 10 -32.84 -28.28 -20.28
N THR A 11 -32.85 -29.56 -20.66
CA THR A 11 -34.09 -30.29 -20.97
C THR A 11 -34.84 -30.47 -19.67
N GLY A 12 -35.78 -29.55 -19.44
CA GLY A 12 -36.60 -29.46 -18.23
C GLY A 12 -37.24 -30.78 -17.84
N VAL A 13 -36.64 -31.42 -16.84
CA VAL A 13 -37.36 -32.33 -15.95
C VAL A 13 -38.11 -31.45 -14.98
N GLN A 14 -39.44 -31.37 -15.15
CA GLN A 14 -40.29 -30.70 -14.17
C GLN A 14 -40.18 -31.44 -12.84
N THR A 15 -39.36 -30.90 -11.94
CA THR A 15 -39.37 -31.29 -10.53
C THR A 15 -40.75 -30.98 -9.99
N ALA A 16 -41.50 -32.03 -9.64
CA ALA A 16 -42.83 -31.92 -9.05
C ALA A 16 -42.77 -30.95 -7.85
N SER A 17 -43.45 -29.80 -7.99
CA SER A 17 -43.56 -28.83 -6.91
C SER A 17 -44.38 -29.43 -5.77
N LEU A 18 -43.70 -29.80 -4.69
CA LEU A 18 -44.25 -30.39 -3.47
C LEU A 18 -45.03 -29.38 -2.60
N THR A 19 -45.67 -28.36 -3.21
CA THR A 19 -46.49 -27.39 -2.50
C THR A 19 -47.83 -27.25 -3.18
N ARG A 20 -48.85 -27.70 -2.45
CA ARG A 20 -50.27 -27.73 -2.80
C ARG A 20 -50.79 -26.30 -3.02
N VAL A 21 -50.59 -25.75 -4.21
CA VAL A 21 -51.26 -24.53 -4.66
C VAL A 21 -52.24 -24.93 -5.74
N SER A 22 -53.53 -24.68 -5.51
CA SER A 22 -54.61 -24.97 -6.45
C SER A 22 -54.38 -24.26 -7.78
N GLY A 23 -53.80 -24.97 -8.75
CA GLY A 23 -53.48 -24.38 -10.04
C GLY A 23 -53.10 -25.43 -11.07
N ARG A 24 -53.84 -25.45 -12.18
CA ARG A 24 -53.59 -26.27 -13.38
C ARG A 24 -52.08 -26.27 -13.76
N PRO A 25 -51.51 -27.40 -14.19
CA PRO A 25 -50.05 -27.57 -14.35
C PRO A 25 -49.42 -26.67 -15.44
N TRP A 26 -50.22 -26.11 -16.35
CA TRP A 26 -49.75 -25.16 -17.35
C TRP A 26 -49.68 -23.71 -16.85
N LYS A 27 -50.11 -23.43 -15.61
CA LYS A 27 -49.98 -22.10 -15.02
C LYS A 27 -48.59 -21.95 -14.42
N SER A 28 -47.85 -20.95 -14.87
CA SER A 28 -46.56 -20.58 -14.28
C SER A 28 -46.71 -20.23 -12.80
N LEU A 29 -45.74 -20.62 -11.97
CA LEU A 29 -45.68 -20.16 -10.58
C LEU A 29 -45.72 -18.63 -10.52
N LYS A 30 -46.53 -18.08 -9.60
CA LYS A 30 -46.58 -16.65 -9.35
C LYS A 30 -45.20 -16.17 -8.88
N LYS A 31 -44.54 -15.34 -9.68
CA LYS A 31 -43.29 -14.65 -9.32
C LYS A 31 -43.56 -13.14 -9.16
N PRO A 32 -42.85 -12.43 -8.29
CA PRO A 32 -42.97 -10.98 -8.17
C PRO A 32 -42.53 -10.30 -9.48
N THR A 33 -43.37 -9.40 -9.99
CA THR A 33 -43.07 -8.63 -11.21
C THR A 33 -42.03 -7.55 -10.92
N ASN A 34 -40.84 -7.66 -11.53
CA ASN A 34 -39.82 -6.61 -11.48
C ASN A 34 -40.15 -5.52 -12.50
N ARG A 35 -40.56 -4.34 -12.03
CA ARG A 35 -40.90 -3.20 -12.89
C ARG A 35 -39.66 -2.49 -13.44
N THR A 36 -39.74 -2.05 -14.68
CA THR A 36 -38.67 -1.31 -15.38
C THR A 36 -38.39 0.08 -14.80
N MET A 37 -39.27 0.62 -13.96
CA MET A 37 -39.07 1.90 -13.26
C MET A 37 -38.39 1.75 -11.89
N MET A 38 -38.14 0.53 -11.41
CA MET A 38 -37.47 0.31 -10.11
C MET A 38 -36.00 0.72 -10.18
N ALA A 39 -35.43 1.21 -9.07
CA ALA A 39 -33.99 1.49 -9.02
C ALA A 39 -33.16 0.22 -9.29
N LYS A 40 -31.99 0.37 -9.94
CA LYS A 40 -31.08 -0.76 -10.24
C LYS A 40 -30.71 -1.58 -9.00
N SER A 41 -30.60 -0.93 -7.83
CA SER A 41 -30.32 -1.58 -6.55
C SER A 41 -31.45 -2.49 -6.08
N LEU A 42 -32.72 -2.12 -6.30
CA LEU A 42 -33.89 -2.94 -5.94
C LEU A 42 -34.19 -4.04 -6.97
N ARG A 43 -33.72 -3.89 -8.21
CA ARG A 43 -33.85 -4.91 -9.27
C ARG A 43 -32.91 -6.09 -9.08
N ARG A 44 -31.78 -5.88 -8.39
CA ARG A 44 -30.78 -6.92 -8.11
C ARG A 44 -31.25 -7.79 -6.95
N SER A 45 -30.97 -9.10 -7.03
CA SER A 45 -31.17 -9.98 -5.89
C SER A 45 -30.24 -9.58 -4.74
N HIS A 46 -30.60 -9.98 -3.51
CA HIS A 46 -29.73 -9.77 -2.36
C HIS A 46 -28.34 -10.39 -2.57
N GLU A 47 -28.29 -11.60 -3.15
CA GLU A 47 -27.04 -12.29 -3.47
C GLU A 47 -26.16 -11.50 -4.44
N GLN A 48 -26.74 -10.91 -5.48
CA GLN A 48 -26.00 -10.06 -6.43
C GLN A 48 -25.43 -8.80 -5.78
N ARG A 49 -26.17 -8.20 -4.84
CA ARG A 49 -25.67 -7.05 -4.06
C ARG A 49 -24.52 -7.46 -3.15
N MET A 50 -24.68 -8.58 -2.44
CA MET A 50 -23.62 -9.11 -1.58
C MET A 50 -22.36 -9.48 -2.35
N GLN A 51 -22.49 -10.01 -3.56
CA GLN A 51 -21.34 -10.29 -4.40
C GLN A 51 -20.60 -9.00 -4.81
N GLN A 52 -21.34 -7.98 -5.26
CA GLN A 52 -20.75 -6.69 -5.60
C GLN A 52 -20.06 -6.03 -4.41
N ASP A 53 -20.66 -6.12 -3.22
CA ASP A 53 -20.07 -5.57 -2.01
C ASP A 53 -18.77 -6.31 -1.63
N ARG A 54 -18.71 -7.63 -1.84
CA ARG A 54 -17.48 -8.42 -1.64
C ARG A 54 -16.39 -8.01 -2.63
N ASP A 55 -16.75 -7.90 -3.91
CA ASP A 55 -15.81 -7.51 -4.97
C ASP A 55 -15.28 -6.09 -4.74
N GLN A 56 -16.14 -5.15 -4.32
CA GLN A 56 -15.72 -3.80 -3.98
C GLN A 56 -14.81 -3.76 -2.75
N LYS A 57 -15.07 -4.59 -1.74
CA LYS A 57 -14.21 -4.69 -0.55
C LYS A 57 -12.85 -5.26 -0.91
N SER A 58 -12.78 -6.30 -1.74
CA SER A 58 -11.50 -6.86 -2.18
C SER A 58 -10.70 -5.87 -3.02
N LEU A 59 -11.36 -5.11 -3.90
CA LEU A 59 -10.70 -4.06 -4.68
C LEU A 59 -10.13 -2.95 -3.79
N LYS A 60 -10.90 -2.49 -2.80
CA LYS A 60 -10.43 -1.47 -1.84
C LYS A 60 -9.27 -1.95 -0.99
N LEU A 61 -9.29 -3.23 -0.58
CA LEU A 61 -8.20 -3.84 0.16
C LEU A 61 -6.92 -3.84 -0.68
N MET A 62 -7.01 -4.34 -1.92
CA MET A 62 -5.88 -4.34 -2.86
C MET A 62 -5.37 -2.93 -3.16
N GLU A 63 -6.26 -1.95 -3.35
CA GLU A 63 -5.88 -0.56 -3.55
C GLU A 63 -5.11 0.00 -2.34
N LYS A 64 -5.55 -0.33 -1.13
CA LYS A 64 -4.89 0.09 0.10
C LYS A 64 -3.51 -0.54 0.23
N GLU A 65 -3.38 -1.84 0.03
CA GLU A 65 -2.11 -2.56 0.07
C GLU A 65 -1.08 -1.93 -0.90
N LEU A 66 -1.49 -1.67 -2.15
CA LEU A 66 -0.62 -1.03 -3.14
C LEU A 66 -0.20 0.41 -2.78
N ARG A 67 -1.07 1.16 -2.10
CA ARG A 67 -0.73 2.51 -1.63
C ARG A 67 0.25 2.45 -0.47
N ASP A 68 -0.03 1.60 0.50
CA ASP A 68 0.80 1.42 1.70
C ASP A 68 2.22 0.96 1.29
N GLU A 69 2.34 0.03 0.34
CA GLU A 69 3.63 -0.41 -0.22
C GLU A 69 4.40 0.75 -0.88
N LYS A 70 3.75 1.53 -1.74
CA LYS A 70 4.38 2.68 -2.41
C LYS A 70 4.82 3.76 -1.43
N GLU A 71 4.05 4.00 -0.38
CA GLU A 71 4.40 4.95 0.68
C GLU A 71 5.57 4.45 1.53
N ALA A 72 5.59 3.16 1.85
CA ALA A 72 6.72 2.52 2.54
C ALA A 72 8.02 2.62 1.73
N GLU A 73 7.99 2.41 0.42
CA GLU A 73 9.16 2.57 -0.43
C GLU A 73 9.66 4.02 -0.47
N LYS A 74 8.75 4.99 -0.65
CA LYS A 74 9.08 6.41 -0.67
C LYS A 74 9.69 6.87 0.66
N THR A 75 9.12 6.43 1.78
CA THR A 75 9.63 6.77 3.11
C THR A 75 10.98 6.12 3.37
N ALA A 76 11.18 4.86 2.97
CA ALA A 76 12.47 4.19 3.05
C ALA A 76 13.56 4.93 2.25
N LEU A 77 13.25 5.37 1.04
CA LEU A 77 14.19 6.17 0.23
C LEU A 77 14.54 7.50 0.91
N ARG A 78 13.54 8.22 1.42
CA ARG A 78 13.74 9.48 2.16
C ARG A 78 14.62 9.26 3.39
N ASN A 79 14.36 8.23 4.18
CA ASN A 79 15.13 7.91 5.37
C ASN A 79 16.59 7.62 5.04
N ARG A 80 16.87 6.83 4.00
CA ARG A 80 18.24 6.57 3.51
C ARG A 80 18.98 7.84 3.13
N ILE A 81 18.31 8.77 2.43
CA ILE A 81 18.91 10.04 2.03
C ILE A 81 19.20 10.92 3.26
N VAL A 82 18.25 11.01 4.19
CA VAL A 82 18.40 11.77 5.44
C VAL A 82 19.55 11.23 6.27
N GLU A 83 19.64 9.91 6.44
CA GLU A 83 20.74 9.26 7.15
C GLU A 83 22.09 9.52 6.48
N ARG A 84 22.16 9.43 5.15
CA ARG A 84 23.38 9.75 4.40
C ARG A 84 23.81 11.19 4.62
N ARG A 85 22.88 12.14 4.57
CA ARG A 85 23.15 13.57 4.82
C ARG A 85 23.62 13.80 6.25
N LYS A 86 22.97 13.17 7.24
CA LYS A 86 23.36 13.26 8.65
C LYS A 86 24.78 12.74 8.87
N LYS A 87 25.12 11.57 8.34
CA LYS A 87 26.47 10.98 8.44
C LYS A 87 27.53 11.89 7.79
N LEU A 88 27.23 12.49 6.64
CA LEU A 88 28.14 13.43 5.98
C LEU A 88 28.33 14.70 6.80
N GLN A 89 27.25 15.28 7.35
CA GLN A 89 27.32 16.45 8.21
C GLN A 89 28.13 16.18 9.47
N GLU A 90 27.90 15.05 10.15
CA GLU A 90 28.66 14.65 11.34
C GLU A 90 30.16 14.48 11.02
N LYS A 91 30.48 13.90 9.86
CA LYS A 91 31.87 13.76 9.39
C LYS A 91 32.52 15.13 9.17
N VAL A 92 31.85 16.03 8.44
CA VAL A 92 32.37 17.39 8.18
C VAL A 92 32.57 18.17 9.47
N GLN A 93 31.64 18.07 10.42
CA GLN A 93 31.76 18.72 11.74
C GLN A 93 32.95 18.18 12.52
N ARG A 94 33.16 16.86 12.49
CA ARG A 94 34.31 16.21 13.14
C ARG A 94 35.63 16.67 12.52
N GLU A 95 35.74 16.65 11.19
CA GLU A 95 36.93 17.09 10.47
C GLU A 95 37.24 18.57 10.74
N ALA A 96 36.23 19.43 10.74
CA ALA A 96 36.39 20.85 11.07
C ALA A 96 36.89 21.06 12.52
N PHE A 97 36.38 20.27 13.46
CA PHE A 97 36.82 20.32 14.86
C PHE A 97 38.28 19.83 15.00
N GLU A 98 38.62 18.71 14.38
CA GLU A 98 39.97 18.15 14.38
C GLU A 98 40.98 19.14 13.74
N ALA A 99 40.62 19.75 12.62
CA ALA A 99 41.43 20.77 11.96
C ALA A 99 41.68 21.97 12.89
N LYS A 100 40.62 22.47 13.55
CA LYS A 100 40.72 23.58 14.52
C LYS A 100 41.63 23.24 15.70
N MET A 101 41.57 22.01 16.21
CA MET A 101 42.42 21.56 17.31
C MET A 101 43.87 21.36 16.88
N SER A 102 44.09 20.80 15.68
CA SER A 102 45.41 20.65 15.07
C SER A 102 46.08 22.01 14.87
N GLU A 103 45.35 22.99 14.34
CA GLU A 103 45.85 24.35 14.16
C GLU A 103 46.23 24.99 15.50
N ARG A 104 45.37 24.88 16.51
CA ARG A 104 45.67 25.37 17.88
C ARG A 104 46.94 24.73 18.45
N LYS A 105 47.13 23.42 18.25
CA LYS A 105 48.35 22.71 18.67
C LYS A 105 49.58 23.23 17.93
N ARG A 106 49.50 23.39 16.60
CA ARG A 106 50.58 23.94 15.78
C ARG A 106 50.98 25.36 16.23
N MET A 107 50.00 26.22 16.49
CA MET A 107 50.25 27.57 16.99
C MET A 107 50.89 27.57 18.38
N ARG A 108 50.49 26.64 19.25
CA ARG A 108 51.13 26.46 20.57
C ARG A 108 52.61 26.06 20.43
N MET A 109 52.94 25.13 19.53
CA MET A 109 54.33 24.73 19.28
C MET A 109 55.17 25.87 18.71
N LYS A 110 54.66 26.59 17.69
CA LYS A 110 55.31 27.80 17.15
C LYS A 110 55.59 28.84 18.24
N ARG A 111 54.63 29.07 19.14
CA ARG A 111 54.84 30.00 20.28
C ARG A 111 55.94 29.53 21.24
N LYS A 112 56.07 28.22 21.48
CA LYS A 112 57.15 27.65 22.30
C LYS A 112 58.50 27.82 21.63
N GLU A 113 58.61 27.47 20.35
CA GLU A 113 59.83 27.64 19.56
C GLU A 113 60.30 29.09 19.53
N LEU A 114 59.38 30.03 19.34
CA LEU A 114 59.69 31.47 19.38
C LEU A 114 60.24 31.89 20.76
N ARG A 115 59.67 31.39 21.86
CA ARG A 115 60.17 31.67 23.22
C ARG A 115 61.55 31.06 23.46
N GLN A 116 61.77 29.81 23.05
CA GLN A 116 63.07 29.16 23.17
C GLN A 116 64.13 29.88 22.35
N ARG A 117 63.81 30.27 21.11
CA ARG A 117 64.72 31.06 20.26
C ARG A 117 65.03 32.43 20.85
N ALA A 118 64.06 33.07 21.50
CA ALA A 118 64.28 34.34 22.19
C ALA A 118 65.20 34.16 23.41
N HIS A 119 64.99 33.11 24.20
CA HIS A 119 65.82 32.80 25.36
C HIS A 119 67.25 32.35 24.98
N ALA A 120 67.43 31.65 23.85
CA ALA A 120 68.74 31.23 23.37
C ALA A 120 69.57 32.38 22.75
N LYS A 121 68.97 33.55 22.55
CA LYS A 121 69.64 34.76 22.03
C LYS A 121 70.10 35.72 23.14
N HIS A 122 69.70 35.49 24.39
CA HIS A 122 70.16 36.19 25.58
C HIS A 122 71.07 35.27 26.38
#